data_AF-A0ABD0MR21-F1
#
_entry.id   AF-A0ABD0MR21-F1
#
_cell.length_a   1.000
_cell.length_b   1.000
_cell.length_c   1.000
_cell.angle_alpha   90.00
_cell.angle_beta   90.00
_cell.angle_gamma   90.00
#
_symmetry.space_group_name_H-M   'P 1'
#
loop_
_entity.id
_entity.type
_entity.pdbx_description
1 polymer ?
#
loop_
_entity_poly.entity_id
_entity_poly.type
_entity_poly.pdbx_seq_one_letter_code
_entity_poly.pdbx_strand_id
1 'polypeptide(L)' 'LRDCSITEKQCLILTSALKSNPSHLRELDLGGNQIKNTGVNHLCDVLKDSHCKLERL' A
#
# COMPACT_ATOMS: atom_id res chain seq x y z
N LEU A 1 -1.67 -7.70 5.62
CA LEU A 1 -1.47 -6.75 6.75
C LEU A 1 -2.83 -6.33 7.33
N ARG A 2 -3.73 -7.29 7.50
CA ARG A 2 -5.10 -7.03 7.94
C ARG A 2 -5.14 -6.82 9.45
N ASP A 3 -5.99 -5.90 9.94
CA ASP A 3 -6.21 -5.67 11.38
C ASP A 3 -4.91 -5.37 12.17
N CYS A 4 -3.91 -4.76 11.52
CA CYS A 4 -2.57 -4.51 12.08
C CYS A 4 -2.43 -3.13 12.76
N SER A 5 -3.53 -2.38 12.91
CA SER A 5 -3.51 -1.00 13.42
C SER A 5 -2.54 -0.08 12.67
N ILE A 6 -2.47 -0.23 11.34
CA ILE A 6 -1.63 0.62 10.48
C ILE A 6 -2.07 2.07 10.60
N THR A 7 -1.14 2.91 11.05
CA THR A 7 -1.27 4.37 11.08
C THR A 7 -0.95 4.97 9.71
N GLU A 8 -1.33 6.23 9.52
CA GLU A 8 -1.04 6.99 8.30
C GLU A 8 0.47 7.04 7.98
N LYS A 9 1.32 7.24 9.00
CA LYS A 9 2.78 7.25 8.85
C LYS A 9 3.31 5.89 8.38
N GLN A 10 2.76 4.80 8.92
CA GLN A 10 3.14 3.44 8.51
C GLN A 10 2.65 3.11 7.10
N CYS A 11 1.47 3.60 6.71
CA CYS A 11 0.98 3.49 5.34
C CYS A 11 1.93 4.19 4.35
N LEU A 12 2.42 5.38 4.71
CA LEU A 12 3.41 6.12 3.92
C LEU A 12 4.72 5.33 3.74
N ILE A 13 5.24 4.75 4.83
CA ILE A 13 6.44 3.89 4.79
C ILE A 13 6.20 2.67 3.90
N LEU A 14 5.05 2.00 4.04
CA LEU A 14 4.66 0.86 3.22
C LEU A 14 4.64 1.22 1.74
N THR A 15 3.99 2.32 1.37
CA THR A 15 3.94 2.77 -0.04
C THR A 15 5.32 3.15 -0.58
N SER A 16 6.19 3.76 0.22
CA SER A 16 7.56 4.06 -0.19
C SER A 16 8.38 2.79 -0.43
N ALA A 17 8.20 1.76 0.41
CA ALA A 17 8.85 0.47 0.23
C ALA A 17 8.38 -0.23 -1.06
N LEU A 18 7.08 -0.18 -1.35
CA LEU A 18 6.51 -0.75 -2.58
C LEU A 18 7.04 -0.05 -3.85
N LYS A 19 7.27 1.26 -3.82
CA LYS A 19 7.87 2.00 -4.95
C LYS A 19 9.37 1.73 -5.10
N SER A 20 10.11 1.78 -4.00
CA SER A 20 11.58 1.65 -4.04
C SER A 20 12.04 0.24 -4.39
N ASN A 21 11.23 -0.77 -4.05
CA ASN A 21 11.51 -2.15 -4.38
C ASN A 21 10.22 -2.74 -4.98
N PRO A 22 9.99 -2.59 -6.30
CA PRO A 22 8.82 -3.12 -6.97
C PRO A 22 8.78 -4.64 -6.79
N SER A 23 8.08 -5.03 -5.74
CA SER A 23 8.10 -6.39 -5.25
C SER A 23 7.37 -7.32 -6.22
N HIS A 24 7.59 -8.63 -6.09
CA HIS A 24 6.77 -9.61 -6.80
C HIS A 24 5.36 -9.76 -6.19
N LEU A 25 5.02 -8.97 -5.16
CA LEU A 25 3.73 -9.02 -4.48
C LEU A 25 2.58 -8.74 -5.45
N ARG A 26 1.64 -9.69 -5.50
CA ARG A 26 0.44 -9.63 -6.34
C ARG A 26 -0.81 -9.24 -5.57
N GLU A 27 -0.86 -9.56 -4.29
CA GLU A 27 -2.01 -9.28 -3.44
C GLU A 27 -1.55 -8.64 -2.13
N LEU A 28 -2.27 -7.60 -1.69
CA LEU A 28 -2.01 -6.91 -0.43
C LEU A 28 -3.32 -6.62 0.30
N ASP A 29 -3.63 -7.38 1.34
CA ASP A 29 -4.81 -7.11 2.18
C ASP A 29 -4.46 -6.11 3.30
N LEU A 30 -5.11 -4.94 3.27
CA LEU A 30 -5.03 -3.89 4.30
C LEU A 30 -6.36 -3.69 5.05
N GLY A 31 -7.32 -4.60 4.89
CA GLY A 31 -8.62 -4.57 5.56
C GLY A 31 -8.49 -4.46 7.08
N GLY A 32 -9.49 -3.84 7.72
CA GLY A 32 -9.50 -3.69 9.17
C GLY A 32 -8.48 -2.70 9.74
N ASN A 33 -7.68 -2.05 8.88
CA ASN A 33 -6.87 -0.90 9.29
C ASN A 33 -7.62 0.41 9.04
N GLN A 34 -7.41 1.39 9.91
CA GLN A 34 -7.99 2.74 9.76
C GLN A 34 -7.15 3.61 8.83
N ILE A 35 -7.07 3.21 7.56
CA ILE A 35 -6.33 3.97 6.54
C ILE A 35 -7.21 5.14 6.08
N LYS A 36 -6.75 6.37 6.36
CA LYS A 36 -7.40 7.60 5.91
C LYS A 36 -7.21 7.83 4.41
N ASN A 37 -7.97 8.77 3.83
CA ASN A 37 -7.89 9.13 2.41
C ASN A 37 -6.48 9.45 1.93
N THR A 38 -5.65 10.08 2.76
CA THR A 38 -4.24 10.36 2.45
C THR A 38 -3.44 9.08 2.20
N GLY A 39 -3.59 8.07 3.08
CA GLY A 39 -2.98 6.75 2.90
C GLY A 39 -3.49 6.02 1.65
N VAL A 40 -4.80 6.12 1.38
CA VAL A 40 -5.40 5.55 0.15
C VAL A 40 -4.84 6.22 -1.10
N ASN A 41 -4.68 7.55 -1.11
CA ASN A 41 -4.10 8.27 -2.24
C ASN A 41 -2.66 7.79 -2.53
N HIS A 42 -1.84 7.58 -1.49
CA HIS A 42 -0.50 7.04 -1.67
C HIS A 42 -0.51 5.62 -2.26
N LEU A 43 -1.45 4.77 -1.85
CA LEU A 43 -1.62 3.43 -2.43
C LEU A 43 -2.06 3.52 -3.90
N CYS A 44 -2.99 4.42 -4.24
CA CYS A 44 -3.37 4.67 -5.63
C CYS A 44 -2.19 5.12 -6.49
N ASP A 45 -1.28 5.95 -5.96
CA ASP A 45 -0.08 6.35 -6.68
C ASP A 45 0.89 5.18 -6.90
N VAL A 46 0.95 4.21 -5.98
CA VAL A 46 1.71 2.97 -6.19
C VAL A 46 1.09 2.16 -7.33
N LEU A 47 -0.24 2.00 -7.35
CA LEU A 47 -0.93 1.21 -8.38
C LEU A 47 -0.83 1.81 -9.78
N LYS A 48 -0.61 3.13 -9.88
CA LYS A 48 -0.37 3.82 -11.16
C LYS A 48 1.06 3.64 -11.67
N ASP A 49 2.00 3.18 -10.84
CA ASP A 49 3.37 2.95 -11.25
C ASP A 49 3.44 1.75 -12.21
N SER A 50 4.10 1.91 -13.36
CA SER A 50 4.21 0.85 -14.37
C SER A 50 5.00 -0.37 -13.89
N HIS A 51 5.81 -0.23 -12.84
CA HIS A 51 6.55 -1.33 -12.22
C HIS A 51 5.74 -2.01 -11.11
N CYS A 52 4.58 -1.47 -10.73
CA CYS A 52 3.71 -2.11 -9.77
C CYS A 52 3.15 -3.40 -10.36
N LYS A 53 3.21 -4.46 -9.56
CA LYS A 53 2.69 -5.78 -9.93
C LYS A 53 1.50 -6.20 -9.08
N LEU A 54 0.98 -5.32 -8.23
CA LEU A 54 -0.21 -5.61 -7.45
C LEU A 54 -1.40 -5.76 -8.38
N GLU A 55 -2.05 -6.91 -8.28
CA GLU A 55 -3.26 -7.27 -9.01
C GLU A 55 -4.50 -7.09 -8.11
N ARG A 56 -4.33 -7.19 -6.78
CA ARG A 56 -5.40 -7.02 -5.78
C ARG A 56 -4.92 -6.26 -4.55
N LEU A 57 -5.77 -5.35 -4.07
CA LEU A 57 -5.61 -4.53 -2.86
C LEU A 57 -6.91 -4.57 -2.07
#